data_AF-A0A9D6ZN78-F1
#
_entry.id   AF-A0A9D6ZN78-F1
#
_cell.length_a   1.000
_cell.length_b   1.000
_cell.length_c   1.000
_cell.angle_alpha   90.00
_cell.angle_beta   90.00
_cell.angle_gamma   90.00
#
_symmetry.space_group_name_H-M   'P 1'
#
loop_
_entity.id
_entity.type
_entity.pdbx_description
1 polymer ?
#
loop_
_entity_poly.entity_id
_entity_poly.type
_entity_poly.pdbx_seq_one_letter_code
_entity_poly.pdbx_strand_id
1 'polypeptide(L)'
;MMEGRTSPSGSTLANSLWNLLFRVVTAADHSRTAWTAVLRGASLSFFKEPIDELPSADNEASRLLFKERFFALPEHRLYDLFEFLLADDRAGMKEMDRKLIRRKLNEVLDQEGAPVRLLRDRFVPLPDSLGFDAAATAEEKLNMFDLPAAKRHLESALAFLSRRPDPAGMEAVREAVLAVAAVVRTLSGETGKVSLGTVAPLAGNIAIPADLLEGMEATLHRCHEVSGLPGASSPGERIDSPEAAFLVVYCSSVVNYLLEMRKL
;
A
#
# COMPACT_ATOMS: atom_id res chain seq x y z
N MET A 1 12.45 -23.62 42.15
CA MET A 1 11.32 -23.80 41.23
C MET A 1 10.65 -22.45 41.04
N MET A 2 11.13 -21.68 40.06
CA MET A 2 10.47 -20.51 39.52
C MET A 2 10.65 -20.62 38.01
N GLU A 3 9.62 -21.10 37.32
CA GLU A 3 9.59 -21.08 35.88
C GLU A 3 9.51 -19.62 35.44
N GLY A 4 10.59 -19.16 34.81
CA GLY A 4 10.63 -17.87 34.16
C GLY A 4 9.57 -17.86 33.06
N ARG A 5 8.53 -17.05 33.24
CA ARG A 5 7.62 -16.68 32.16
C ARG A 5 8.44 -15.92 31.12
N THR A 6 8.91 -16.63 30.10
CA THR A 6 9.42 -16.03 28.87
C THR A 6 8.26 -15.28 28.24
N SER A 7 8.24 -13.96 28.41
CA SER A 7 7.39 -13.10 27.59
C SER A 7 7.80 -13.32 26.13
N PRO A 8 6.87 -13.52 25.19
CA PRO A 8 7.23 -13.58 23.78
C PRO A 8 7.79 -12.20 23.39
N SER A 9 9.12 -12.10 23.26
CA SER A 9 9.78 -10.86 22.88
C SER A 9 9.66 -10.71 21.36
N GLY A 10 8.61 -10.00 20.91
CA GLY A 10 8.48 -9.62 19.49
C GLY A 10 9.60 -8.67 19.06
N SER A 11 9.77 -8.50 17.74
CA SER A 11 10.67 -7.48 17.17
C SER A 11 10.31 -6.08 17.70
N THR A 12 11.24 -5.11 17.62
CA THR A 12 10.96 -3.72 18.06
C THR A 12 9.73 -3.16 17.34
N LEU A 13 9.64 -3.42 16.02
CA LEU A 13 8.47 -3.09 15.21
C LEU A 13 7.19 -3.75 15.72
N ALA A 14 7.19 -5.07 15.98
CA ALA A 14 6.01 -5.76 16.50
C ALA A 14 5.55 -5.17 17.84
N ASN A 15 6.48 -4.80 18.72
CA ASN A 15 6.16 -4.14 19.99
C ASN A 15 5.53 -2.76 19.77
N SER A 16 6.07 -1.95 18.86
CA SER A 16 5.56 -0.62 18.55
C SER A 16 4.17 -0.66 17.88
N LEU A 17 3.95 -1.61 16.97
CA LEU A 17 2.65 -1.89 16.38
C LEU A 17 1.62 -2.34 17.43
N TRP A 18 2.00 -3.27 18.32
CA TRP A 18 1.16 -3.69 19.44
C TRP A 18 0.79 -2.50 20.34
N ASN A 19 1.75 -1.65 20.68
CA ASN A 19 1.53 -0.49 21.53
C ASN A 19 0.57 0.52 20.90
N LEU A 20 0.67 0.75 19.59
CA LEU A 20 -0.29 1.57 18.85
C LEU A 20 -1.70 1.00 18.97
N LEU A 21 -1.88 -0.28 18.66
CA LEU A 21 -3.17 -0.95 18.74
C LEU A 21 -3.72 -0.91 20.17
N PHE A 22 -2.89 -1.24 21.15
CA PHE A 22 -3.27 -1.27 22.56
C PHE A 22 -3.80 0.08 23.04
N ARG A 23 -3.10 1.17 22.69
CA ARG A 23 -3.49 2.53 23.07
C ARG A 23 -4.82 2.93 22.43
N VAL A 24 -5.03 2.62 21.16
CA VAL A 24 -6.25 3.01 20.44
C VAL A 24 -7.45 2.21 20.96
N VAL A 25 -7.36 0.88 20.96
CA VAL A 25 -8.49 0.01 21.31
C VAL A 25 -8.88 0.17 22.78
N THR A 26 -7.90 0.33 23.68
CA THR A 26 -8.18 0.50 25.13
C THR A 26 -8.72 1.89 25.45
N ALA A 27 -8.23 2.95 24.80
CA ALA A 27 -8.74 4.31 25.04
C ALA A 27 -10.20 4.49 24.59
N ALA A 28 -10.64 3.70 23.60
CA ALA A 28 -11.99 3.73 23.07
C ALA A 28 -13.01 2.88 23.87
N ASP A 29 -12.54 2.09 24.84
CA ASP A 29 -13.30 1.02 25.49
C ASP A 29 -14.21 1.49 26.64
N HIS A 30 -15.12 2.43 26.33
CA HIS A 30 -16.15 2.87 27.27
C HIS A 30 -17.14 1.75 27.61
N SER A 31 -17.25 0.73 26.75
CA SER A 31 -18.18 -0.41 26.90
C SER A 31 -17.57 -1.66 27.51
N ARG A 32 -16.25 -1.68 27.79
CA ARG A 32 -15.50 -2.86 28.29
C ARG A 32 -15.64 -4.11 27.42
N THR A 33 -15.74 -3.94 26.10
CA THR A 33 -15.94 -5.04 25.14
C THR A 33 -15.16 -4.88 23.84
N ALA A 34 -14.37 -3.82 23.69
CA ALA A 34 -13.65 -3.53 22.46
C ALA A 34 -12.71 -4.68 22.05
N TRP A 35 -11.96 -5.25 23.00
CA TRP A 35 -11.06 -6.37 22.73
C TRP A 35 -11.81 -7.66 22.44
N THR A 36 -12.97 -7.89 23.07
CA THR A 36 -13.82 -9.05 22.74
C THR A 36 -14.32 -8.98 21.30
N ALA A 37 -14.74 -7.80 20.83
CA ALA A 37 -15.19 -7.62 19.46
C ALA A 37 -14.04 -7.83 18.45
N VAL A 38 -12.88 -7.20 18.70
CA VAL A 38 -11.70 -7.32 17.83
C VAL A 38 -11.18 -8.76 17.79
N LEU A 39 -11.04 -9.42 18.94
CA LEU A 39 -10.62 -10.81 19.02
C LEU A 39 -11.57 -11.72 18.25
N ARG A 40 -12.88 -11.58 18.45
CA ARG A 40 -13.87 -12.44 17.78
C ARG A 40 -13.88 -12.22 16.27
N GLY A 41 -13.81 -10.96 15.83
CA GLY A 41 -13.74 -10.60 14.41
C GLY A 41 -12.49 -11.17 13.73
N ALA A 42 -11.33 -10.99 14.35
CA ALA A 42 -10.07 -11.54 13.85
C ALA A 42 -10.05 -13.07 13.87
N SER A 43 -10.54 -13.71 14.92
CA SER A 43 -10.61 -15.18 15.01
C SER A 43 -11.45 -15.77 13.89
N LEU A 44 -12.62 -15.19 13.64
CA LEU A 44 -13.54 -15.63 12.59
C LEU A 44 -13.01 -15.39 11.17
N SER A 45 -12.46 -14.20 10.92
CA SER A 45 -12.22 -13.74 9.54
C SER A 45 -10.76 -13.82 9.11
N PHE A 46 -9.81 -13.60 10.03
CA PHE A 46 -8.38 -13.56 9.75
C PHE A 46 -7.65 -14.84 10.17
N PHE A 47 -7.80 -15.27 11.42
CA PHE A 47 -7.13 -16.47 11.95
C PHE A 47 -7.82 -17.77 11.51
N LYS A 48 -9.13 -17.72 11.21
CA LYS A 48 -9.97 -18.87 10.81
C LYS A 48 -10.08 -19.94 11.90
N GLU A 49 -10.43 -19.50 13.10
CA GLU A 49 -10.48 -20.35 14.29
C GLU A 49 -11.87 -20.43 14.92
N PRO A 50 -12.15 -21.49 15.72
CA PRO A 50 -13.38 -21.62 16.48
C PRO A 50 -13.59 -20.42 17.41
N ILE A 51 -14.83 -19.92 17.48
CA ILE A 51 -15.19 -18.73 18.26
C ILE A 51 -16.02 -19.04 19.51
N ASP A 52 -16.41 -20.30 19.69
CA ASP A 52 -17.21 -20.82 20.79
C ASP A 52 -16.39 -21.01 22.08
N GLU A 53 -15.07 -21.16 21.95
CA GLU A 53 -14.13 -21.25 23.08
C GLU A 53 -13.57 -19.88 23.52
N LEU A 54 -13.94 -18.79 22.82
CA LEU A 54 -13.42 -17.45 23.13
C LEU A 54 -14.08 -16.87 24.41
N PRO A 55 -13.36 -16.04 25.19
CA PRO A 55 -13.92 -15.40 26.37
C PRO A 55 -15.19 -14.58 26.05
N SER A 56 -16.33 -14.97 26.61
CA SER A 56 -17.59 -14.25 26.46
C SER A 56 -17.68 -13.12 27.48
N ALA A 57 -17.28 -11.91 27.10
CA ALA A 57 -17.32 -10.67 27.89
C ALA A 57 -16.19 -10.44 28.92
N ASP A 58 -15.14 -11.26 28.93
CA ASP A 58 -13.89 -10.91 29.60
C ASP A 58 -12.95 -10.20 28.61
N ASN A 59 -12.96 -8.88 28.69
CA ASN A 59 -12.20 -8.01 27.80
C ASN A 59 -10.68 -8.09 28.04
N GLU A 60 -10.26 -8.33 29.28
CA GLU A 60 -8.84 -8.46 29.62
C GLU A 60 -8.30 -9.82 29.14
N ALA A 61 -9.05 -10.90 29.36
CA ALA A 61 -8.72 -12.20 28.79
C ALA A 61 -8.73 -12.15 27.25
N SER A 62 -9.71 -11.47 26.65
CA SER A 62 -9.77 -11.28 25.19
C SER A 62 -8.53 -10.55 24.67
N ARG A 63 -8.10 -9.50 25.37
CA ARG A 63 -6.89 -8.74 25.02
C ARG A 63 -5.63 -9.58 25.14
N LEU A 64 -5.47 -10.35 26.22
CA LEU A 64 -4.31 -11.20 26.44
C LEU A 64 -4.22 -12.32 25.39
N LEU A 65 -5.35 -12.95 25.06
CA LEU A 65 -5.41 -13.95 24.00
C LEU A 65 -5.08 -13.33 22.63
N PHE A 66 -5.68 -12.18 22.30
CA PHE A 66 -5.34 -11.48 21.06
C PHE A 66 -3.86 -11.08 21.00
N LYS A 67 -3.27 -10.67 22.13
CA LYS A 67 -1.83 -10.37 22.24
C LYS A 67 -0.98 -11.59 21.93
N GLU A 68 -1.29 -12.73 22.51
CA GLU A 68 -0.58 -13.99 22.25
C GLU A 68 -0.58 -14.31 20.75
N ARG A 69 -1.74 -14.22 20.10
CA ARG A 69 -1.88 -14.48 18.67
C ARG A 69 -1.16 -13.45 17.80
N PHE A 70 -1.20 -12.18 18.20
CA PHE A 70 -0.46 -11.12 17.54
C PHE A 70 1.04 -11.43 17.51
N PHE A 71 1.65 -11.76 18.66
CA PHE A 71 3.09 -12.02 18.74
C PHE A 71 3.52 -13.38 18.17
N ALA A 72 2.56 -14.29 17.92
CA ALA A 72 2.82 -15.55 17.23
C ALA A 72 2.86 -15.41 15.69
N LEU A 73 2.37 -14.29 15.14
CA LEU A 73 2.39 -14.06 13.69
C LEU A 73 3.82 -13.76 13.19
N PRO A 74 4.21 -14.25 12.00
CA PRO A 74 5.40 -13.75 11.34
C PRO A 74 5.20 -12.28 10.96
N GLU A 75 6.28 -11.50 10.89
CA GLU A 75 6.21 -10.04 10.75
C GLU A 75 5.38 -9.58 9.54
N HIS A 76 5.52 -10.23 8.39
CA HIS A 76 4.75 -9.88 7.19
C HIS A 76 3.23 -10.07 7.39
N ARG A 77 2.79 -11.01 8.24
CA ARG A 77 1.38 -11.22 8.60
C ARG A 77 0.86 -10.19 9.59
N LEU A 78 1.73 -9.49 10.31
CA LEU A 78 1.31 -8.34 11.12
C LEU A 78 0.75 -7.24 10.22
N TYR A 79 1.40 -6.96 9.09
CA TYR A 79 0.88 -6.01 8.11
C TYR A 79 -0.49 -6.44 7.60
N ASP A 80 -0.66 -7.72 7.21
CA ASP A 80 -1.96 -8.24 6.76
C ASP A 80 -3.04 -8.13 7.84
N LEU A 81 -2.67 -8.34 9.12
CA LEU A 81 -3.59 -8.15 10.23
C LEU A 81 -4.03 -6.69 10.33
N PHE A 82 -3.11 -5.73 10.21
CA PHE A 82 -3.46 -4.31 10.19
C PHE A 82 -4.34 -3.93 8.98
N GLU A 83 -4.07 -4.45 7.79
CA GLU A 83 -4.96 -4.24 6.63
C GLU A 83 -6.36 -4.76 6.90
N PHE A 84 -6.48 -5.96 7.47
CA PHE A 84 -7.77 -6.52 7.90
C PHE A 84 -8.47 -5.64 8.93
N LEU A 85 -7.77 -5.21 9.98
CA LEU A 85 -8.32 -4.36 11.04
C LEU A 85 -8.78 -3.00 10.52
N LEU A 86 -8.12 -2.46 9.48
CA LEU A 86 -8.41 -1.15 8.90
C LEU A 86 -9.48 -1.20 7.81
N ALA A 87 -9.55 -2.25 7.00
CA ALA A 87 -10.42 -2.30 5.82
C ALA A 87 -11.66 -3.21 5.95
N ASP A 88 -11.66 -4.24 6.81
CA ASP A 88 -12.77 -5.20 6.90
C ASP A 88 -13.73 -4.87 8.05
N ASP A 89 -15.01 -4.64 7.76
CA ASP A 89 -16.04 -4.35 8.77
C ASP A 89 -16.21 -5.48 9.81
N ARG A 90 -15.86 -6.72 9.44
CA ARG A 90 -15.92 -7.90 10.33
C ARG A 90 -14.81 -7.91 11.37
N ALA A 91 -13.84 -7.00 11.29
CA ALA A 91 -12.76 -6.88 12.26
C ALA A 91 -13.23 -6.46 13.66
N GLY A 92 -14.49 -6.05 13.83
CA GLY A 92 -15.02 -5.62 15.13
C GLY A 92 -14.42 -4.31 15.63
N MET A 93 -13.68 -3.58 14.77
CA MET A 93 -13.07 -2.29 15.07
C MET A 93 -13.92 -1.13 14.57
N LYS A 94 -14.15 -0.14 15.43
CA LYS A 94 -14.94 1.06 15.12
C LYS A 94 -14.20 1.98 14.16
N GLU A 95 -14.93 2.72 13.34
CA GLU A 95 -14.33 3.64 12.36
C GLU A 95 -13.47 4.74 13.01
N MET A 96 -13.82 5.20 14.22
CA MET A 96 -12.99 6.16 14.95
C MET A 96 -11.61 5.58 15.29
N ASP A 97 -11.56 4.31 15.69
CA ASP A 97 -10.32 3.62 16.05
C ASP A 97 -9.46 3.42 14.80
N ARG A 98 -10.08 3.02 13.69
CA ARG A 98 -9.41 2.92 12.38
C ARG A 98 -8.78 4.25 11.98
N LYS A 99 -9.50 5.37 12.11
CA LYS A 99 -8.96 6.71 11.84
C LYS A 99 -7.75 7.06 12.71
N LEU A 100 -7.79 6.73 14.01
CA LEU A 100 -6.67 6.97 14.92
C LEU A 100 -5.44 6.13 14.56
N ILE A 101 -5.64 4.86 14.18
CA ILE A 101 -4.54 4.00 13.71
C ILE A 101 -3.96 4.55 12.41
N ARG A 102 -4.79 4.83 11.38
CA ARG A 102 -4.34 5.39 10.10
C ARG A 102 -3.44 6.61 10.27
N ARG A 103 -3.82 7.52 11.17
CA ARG A 103 -3.07 8.75 11.44
C ARG A 103 -1.66 8.51 11.99
N LYS A 104 -1.47 7.47 12.81
CA LYS A 104 -0.21 7.24 13.54
C LYS A 104 0.63 6.10 12.99
N LEU A 105 0.05 5.23 12.18
CA LEU A 105 0.71 4.00 11.75
C LEU A 105 1.97 4.29 10.94
N ASN A 106 1.91 5.25 10.00
CA ASN A 106 3.09 5.65 9.24
C ASN A 106 4.19 6.29 10.09
N GLU A 107 3.84 7.03 11.15
CA GLU A 107 4.82 7.57 12.10
C GLU A 107 5.55 6.42 12.82
N VAL A 108 4.83 5.37 13.21
CA VAL A 108 5.42 4.18 13.85
C VAL A 108 6.31 3.41 12.87
N LEU A 109 5.85 3.19 11.64
CA LEU A 109 6.64 2.50 10.60
C LEU A 109 7.93 3.26 10.29
N ASP A 110 7.86 4.59 10.22
CA ASP A 110 9.02 5.45 9.98
C ASP A 110 10.03 5.40 11.13
N GLN A 111 9.56 5.53 12.38
CA GLN A 111 10.39 5.45 13.59
C GLN A 111 11.12 4.11 13.73
N GLU A 112 10.48 3.02 13.34
CA GLU A 112 11.05 1.67 13.38
C GLU A 112 11.87 1.32 12.13
N GLY A 113 12.02 2.26 11.18
CA GLY A 113 12.75 2.02 9.94
C GLY A 113 12.13 0.93 9.06
N ALA A 114 10.82 0.71 9.17
CA ALA A 114 10.13 -0.31 8.39
C ALA A 114 10.21 0.02 6.89
N PRO A 115 10.47 -0.96 6.01
CA PRO A 115 10.62 -0.74 4.57
C PRO A 115 9.27 -0.55 3.84
N VAL A 116 8.19 -0.31 4.59
CA VAL A 116 6.83 -0.19 4.06
C VAL A 116 6.12 1.04 4.61
N ARG A 117 5.12 1.55 3.88
CA ARG A 117 4.21 2.60 4.33
C ARG A 117 2.76 2.20 4.07
N LEU A 118 1.85 2.64 4.91
CA LEU A 118 0.40 2.48 4.73
C LEU A 118 -0.11 3.53 3.74
N LEU A 119 -0.64 3.08 2.61
CA LEU A 119 -1.35 3.88 1.62
C LEU A 119 -2.72 3.23 1.37
N ARG A 120 -3.81 3.98 1.57
CA ARG A 120 -5.19 3.48 1.35
C ARG A 120 -5.47 2.13 2.03
N ASP A 121 -5.10 2.03 3.31
CA ASP A 121 -5.25 0.82 4.13
C ASP A 121 -4.47 -0.41 3.63
N ARG A 122 -3.47 -0.21 2.76
CA ARG A 122 -2.53 -1.24 2.30
C ARG A 122 -1.09 -0.87 2.60
N PHE A 123 -0.28 -1.82 3.00
CA PHE A 123 1.15 -1.60 3.20
C PHE A 123 1.88 -1.83 1.88
N VAL A 124 2.57 -0.80 1.40
CA VAL A 124 3.35 -0.81 0.16
C VAL A 124 4.84 -0.68 0.46
N PRO A 125 5.73 -1.41 -0.24
CA PRO A 125 7.18 -1.33 -0.11
C PRO A 125 7.72 -0.04 -0.76
N LEU A 126 7.44 1.10 -0.12
CA LEU A 126 7.93 2.43 -0.52
C LEU A 126 8.82 2.97 0.60
N PRO A 127 10.08 2.51 0.70
CA PRO A 127 11.01 2.98 1.72
C PRO A 127 11.59 4.32 1.27
N ASP A 128 10.82 5.41 1.38
CA ASP A 128 11.31 6.79 1.42
C ASP A 128 10.12 7.76 1.53
N SER A 129 10.34 8.90 2.21
CA SER A 129 9.40 10.02 2.21
C SER A 129 9.14 10.56 0.79
N LEU A 130 10.15 10.53 -0.11
CA LEU A 130 9.98 11.01 -1.49
C LEU A 130 9.12 10.10 -2.38
N GLY A 131 9.21 8.77 -2.20
CA GLY A 131 8.50 7.81 -3.06
C GLY A 131 7.02 7.66 -2.70
N PHE A 132 6.71 7.69 -1.40
CA PHE A 132 5.35 7.64 -0.90
C PHE A 132 4.53 8.86 -1.34
N ASP A 133 5.09 10.06 -1.19
CA ASP A 133 4.41 11.31 -1.56
C ASP A 133 4.07 11.36 -3.04
N ALA A 134 4.93 10.82 -3.92
CA ALA A 134 4.66 10.75 -5.35
C ALA A 134 3.43 9.89 -5.67
N ALA A 135 3.34 8.68 -5.12
CA ALA A 135 2.21 7.78 -5.35
C ALA A 135 0.90 8.35 -4.77
N ALA A 136 0.95 8.86 -3.54
CA ALA A 136 -0.21 9.47 -2.87
C ALA A 136 -0.72 10.71 -3.63
N THR A 137 0.19 11.61 -4.03
CA THR A 137 -0.16 12.81 -4.80
C THR A 137 -0.74 12.45 -6.16
N ALA A 138 -0.22 11.41 -6.82
CA ALA A 138 -0.72 10.96 -8.11
C ALA A 138 -2.17 10.47 -8.00
N GLU A 139 -2.48 9.63 -7.00
CA GLU A 139 -3.86 9.20 -6.75
C GLU A 139 -4.81 10.38 -6.47
N GLU A 140 -4.37 11.37 -5.69
CA GLU A 140 -5.16 12.57 -5.39
C GLU A 140 -5.43 13.40 -6.64
N LYS A 141 -4.41 13.66 -7.46
CA LYS A 141 -4.56 14.39 -8.73
C LYS A 141 -5.44 13.62 -9.71
N LEU A 142 -5.27 12.31 -9.83
CA LEU A 142 -6.10 11.48 -10.71
C LEU A 142 -7.60 11.54 -10.32
N ASN A 143 -7.91 11.64 -9.03
CA ASN A 143 -9.26 11.92 -8.56
C ASN A 143 -9.72 13.34 -8.92
N MET A 144 -8.89 14.35 -8.65
CA MET A 144 -9.21 15.76 -8.90
C MET A 144 -9.48 16.04 -10.39
N PHE A 145 -8.74 15.38 -11.29
CA PHE A 145 -8.87 15.54 -12.73
C PHE A 145 -9.86 14.55 -13.39
N ASP A 146 -10.58 13.76 -12.59
CA ASP A 146 -11.56 12.75 -13.04
C ASP A 146 -10.98 11.75 -14.07
N LEU A 147 -9.87 11.11 -13.71
CA LEU A 147 -9.16 10.13 -14.55
C LEU A 147 -9.29 8.70 -13.99
N PRO A 148 -10.50 8.09 -14.00
CA PRO A 148 -10.77 6.84 -13.31
C PRO A 148 -10.00 5.64 -13.88
N ALA A 149 -9.71 5.63 -15.19
CA ALA A 149 -8.93 4.56 -15.80
C ALA A 149 -7.48 4.54 -15.28
N ALA A 150 -6.81 5.69 -15.30
CA ALA A 150 -5.45 5.84 -14.77
C ALA A 150 -5.39 5.56 -13.27
N LYS A 151 -6.40 6.05 -12.51
CA LYS A 151 -6.53 5.76 -11.08
C LYS A 151 -6.60 4.26 -10.80
N ARG A 152 -7.49 3.53 -11.46
CA ARG A 152 -7.66 2.07 -11.26
C ARG A 152 -6.35 1.32 -11.54
N HIS A 153 -5.62 1.72 -12.58
CA HIS A 153 -4.32 1.15 -12.89
C HIS A 153 -3.29 1.45 -11.80
N LEU A 154 -3.21 2.70 -11.31
CA LEU A 154 -2.28 3.04 -10.22
C LEU A 154 -2.63 2.29 -8.92
N GLU A 155 -3.91 2.21 -8.54
CA GLU A 155 -4.38 1.42 -7.40
C GLU A 155 -4.00 -0.07 -7.55
N SER A 156 -4.11 -0.61 -8.76
CA SER A 156 -3.71 -2.00 -9.06
C SER A 156 -2.21 -2.18 -8.93
N ALA A 157 -1.41 -1.23 -9.42
CA ALA A 157 0.05 -1.26 -9.29
C ALA A 157 0.49 -1.31 -7.82
N LEU A 158 -0.09 -0.46 -6.98
CA LEU A 158 0.15 -0.44 -5.54
C LEU A 158 -0.30 -1.74 -4.86
N ALA A 159 -1.44 -2.29 -5.28
CA ALA A 159 -1.93 -3.57 -4.76
C ALA A 159 -0.97 -4.74 -5.10
N PHE A 160 -0.38 -4.75 -6.29
CA PHE A 160 0.62 -5.75 -6.69
C PHE A 160 1.91 -5.61 -5.88
N LEU A 161 2.38 -4.38 -5.63
CA LEU A 161 3.52 -4.12 -4.74
C LEU A 161 3.24 -4.50 -3.28
N SER A 162 2.00 -4.34 -2.81
CA SER A 162 1.64 -4.68 -1.42
C SER A 162 1.58 -6.18 -1.12
N ARG A 163 1.70 -7.05 -2.13
CA ARG A 163 1.63 -8.49 -1.94
C ARG A 163 2.79 -8.96 -1.07
N ARG A 164 2.46 -9.85 -0.13
CA ARG A 164 3.40 -10.45 0.80
C ARG A 164 3.24 -11.98 0.81
N PRO A 165 4.33 -12.74 1.02
CA PRO A 165 5.70 -12.28 1.30
C PRO A 165 6.45 -11.78 0.06
N ASP A 166 5.94 -12.06 -1.14
CA ASP A 166 6.61 -11.75 -2.41
C ASP A 166 5.76 -10.75 -3.24
N PRO A 167 6.25 -9.51 -3.45
CA PRO A 167 5.61 -8.52 -4.31
C PRO A 167 5.53 -8.96 -5.76
N ALA A 168 4.40 -8.70 -6.42
CA ALA A 168 4.23 -8.98 -7.86
C ALA A 168 4.79 -7.81 -8.69
N GLY A 169 6.12 -7.66 -8.70
CA GLY A 169 6.80 -6.48 -9.27
C GLY A 169 6.52 -6.25 -10.76
N MET A 170 6.51 -7.30 -11.57
CA MET A 170 6.20 -7.20 -13.01
C MET A 170 4.78 -6.70 -13.26
N GLU A 171 3.79 -7.28 -12.57
CA GLU A 171 2.39 -6.83 -12.60
C GLU A 171 2.26 -5.38 -12.14
N ALA A 172 3.00 -4.99 -11.10
CA ALA A 172 2.97 -3.64 -10.58
C ALA A 172 3.44 -2.61 -11.62
N VAL A 173 4.59 -2.86 -12.27
CA VAL A 173 5.12 -1.97 -13.31
C VAL A 173 4.19 -1.94 -14.52
N ARG A 174 3.62 -3.08 -14.91
CA ARG A 174 2.63 -3.17 -15.99
C ARG A 174 1.45 -2.23 -15.75
N GLU A 175 0.84 -2.30 -14.58
CA GLU A 175 -0.28 -1.43 -14.24
C GLU A 175 0.16 0.04 -14.14
N ALA A 176 1.36 0.33 -13.63
CA ALA A 176 1.88 1.70 -13.60
C ALA A 176 2.09 2.30 -15.01
N VAL A 177 2.59 1.50 -15.97
CA VAL A 177 2.69 1.90 -17.39
C VAL A 177 1.31 2.18 -17.98
N LEU A 178 0.32 1.35 -17.68
CA LEU A 178 -1.07 1.56 -18.13
C LEU A 178 -1.68 2.82 -17.51
N ALA A 179 -1.32 3.17 -16.26
CA ALA A 179 -1.74 4.42 -15.64
C ALA A 179 -1.18 5.65 -16.39
N VAL A 180 0.12 5.66 -16.69
CA VAL A 180 0.76 6.73 -17.48
C VAL A 180 0.12 6.82 -18.86
N ALA A 181 -0.06 5.69 -19.55
CA ALA A 181 -0.63 5.66 -20.89
C ALA A 181 -2.07 6.16 -20.94
N ALA A 182 -2.87 5.88 -19.91
CA ALA A 182 -4.23 6.43 -19.77
C ALA A 182 -4.23 7.96 -19.58
N VAL A 183 -3.27 8.50 -18.82
CA VAL A 183 -3.08 9.96 -18.70
C VAL A 183 -2.65 10.56 -20.04
N VAL A 184 -1.64 10.00 -20.69
CA VAL A 184 -1.14 10.46 -22.00
C VAL A 184 -2.24 10.49 -23.05
N ARG A 185 -3.03 9.43 -23.15
CA ARG A 185 -4.17 9.38 -24.07
C ARG A 185 -5.19 10.47 -23.78
N THR A 186 -5.47 10.74 -22.51
CA THR A 186 -6.47 11.74 -22.13
C THR A 186 -5.98 13.16 -22.44
N LEU A 187 -4.69 13.45 -22.20
CA LEU A 187 -4.11 14.78 -22.42
C LEU A 187 -3.78 15.07 -23.89
N SER A 188 -3.46 14.05 -24.69
CA SER A 188 -3.21 14.20 -26.13
C SER A 188 -4.49 14.41 -26.94
N GLY A 189 -5.64 13.97 -26.43
CA GLY A 189 -6.91 13.97 -27.17
C GLY A 189 -6.96 12.91 -28.28
N GLU A 190 -5.97 12.02 -28.36
CA GLU A 190 -5.88 11.01 -29.40
C GLU A 190 -6.97 9.94 -29.26
N THR A 191 -7.68 9.69 -30.36
CA THR A 191 -8.67 8.62 -30.49
C THR A 191 -8.05 7.46 -31.27
N GLY A 192 -7.32 6.58 -30.59
CA GLY A 192 -6.59 5.51 -31.27
C GLY A 192 -5.86 4.54 -30.35
N LYS A 193 -4.80 3.91 -30.89
CA LYS A 193 -3.93 3.01 -30.13
C LYS A 193 -3.31 3.75 -28.95
N VAL A 194 -3.27 3.08 -27.81
CA VAL A 194 -2.64 3.61 -26.60
C VAL A 194 -1.13 3.53 -26.75
N SER A 195 -0.45 4.67 -26.66
CA SER A 195 1.02 4.74 -26.64
C SER A 195 1.53 4.25 -25.29
N LEU A 196 2.34 3.17 -25.30
CA LEU A 196 2.90 2.54 -24.10
C LEU A 196 4.35 2.95 -23.93
N GLY A 197 4.78 3.17 -22.68
CA GLY A 197 6.19 3.47 -22.38
C GLY A 197 6.69 4.80 -22.94
N THR A 198 5.80 5.76 -23.21
CA THR A 198 6.16 7.04 -23.82
C THR A 198 5.18 8.14 -23.42
N VAL A 199 5.69 9.37 -23.34
CA VAL A 199 4.94 10.62 -23.22
C VAL A 199 5.10 11.51 -24.46
N ALA A 200 5.85 11.07 -25.48
CA ALA A 200 6.08 11.79 -26.73
C ALA A 200 4.81 12.34 -27.42
N PRO A 201 3.63 11.68 -27.38
CA PRO A 201 2.40 12.25 -27.92
C PRO A 201 1.99 13.60 -27.29
N LEU A 202 2.51 13.91 -26.10
CA LEU A 202 2.26 15.17 -25.41
C LEU A 202 3.28 16.27 -25.73
N ALA A 203 4.38 15.98 -26.43
CA ALA A 203 5.45 16.94 -26.67
C ALA A 203 4.98 18.21 -27.42
N GLY A 204 3.91 18.11 -28.22
CA GLY A 204 3.30 19.27 -28.89
C GLY A 204 2.31 20.06 -28.01
N ASN A 205 1.75 19.45 -26.97
CA ASN A 205 0.72 20.03 -26.11
C ASN A 205 1.29 20.51 -24.77
N ILE A 206 2.43 19.95 -24.36
CA ILE A 206 3.10 20.22 -23.09
C ILE A 206 4.55 20.56 -23.39
N ALA A 207 5.00 21.73 -22.93
CA ALA A 207 6.39 22.16 -23.05
C ALA A 207 7.27 21.40 -22.05
N ILE A 208 7.63 20.16 -22.37
CA ILE A 208 8.65 19.38 -21.65
C ILE A 208 10.02 19.74 -22.24
N PRO A 209 10.98 20.21 -21.43
CA PRO A 209 12.37 20.40 -21.88
C PRO A 209 12.93 19.14 -22.55
N ALA A 210 13.68 19.28 -23.63
CA ALA A 210 14.10 18.16 -24.48
C ALA A 210 14.98 17.13 -23.73
N ASP A 211 15.87 17.60 -22.86
CA ASP A 211 16.72 16.80 -21.99
C ASP A 211 15.90 16.01 -20.95
N LEU A 212 14.88 16.65 -20.37
CA LEU A 212 13.95 15.98 -19.47
C LEU A 212 13.12 14.93 -20.20
N LEU A 213 12.62 15.25 -21.40
CA LEU A 213 11.86 14.32 -22.24
C LEU A 213 12.70 13.09 -22.59
N GLU A 214 13.96 13.27 -22.98
CA GLU A 214 14.88 12.17 -23.29
C GLU A 214 15.05 11.21 -22.10
N GLY A 215 15.31 11.75 -20.90
CA GLY A 215 15.40 10.96 -19.68
C GLY A 215 14.08 10.25 -19.33
N MET A 216 12.94 10.93 -19.58
CA MET A 216 11.62 10.35 -19.37
C MET A 216 11.33 9.17 -20.29
N GLU A 217 11.57 9.34 -21.57
CA GLU A 217 11.40 8.28 -22.57
C GLU A 217 12.29 7.08 -22.26
N ALA A 218 13.55 7.29 -21.90
CA ALA A 218 14.46 6.19 -21.55
C ALA A 218 13.95 5.35 -20.37
N THR A 219 13.45 6.02 -19.32
CA THR A 219 12.95 5.33 -18.11
C THR A 219 11.59 4.66 -18.37
N LEU A 220 10.68 5.31 -19.11
CA LEU A 220 9.40 4.72 -19.48
C LEU A 220 9.56 3.55 -20.47
N HIS A 221 10.58 3.58 -21.32
CA HIS A 221 10.95 2.45 -22.15
C HIS A 221 11.39 1.24 -21.29
N ARG A 222 12.21 1.46 -20.25
CA ARG A 222 12.54 0.41 -19.27
C ARG A 222 11.27 -0.15 -18.61
N CYS A 223 10.35 0.72 -18.18
CA CYS A 223 9.06 0.28 -17.63
C CYS A 223 8.29 -0.60 -18.63
N HIS A 224 8.26 -0.23 -19.91
CA HIS A 224 7.55 -0.99 -20.94
C HIS A 224 8.20 -2.35 -21.21
N GLU A 225 9.54 -2.41 -21.32
CA GLU A 225 10.28 -3.66 -21.52
C GLU A 225 9.99 -4.69 -20.43
N VAL A 226 9.96 -4.26 -19.16
CA VAL A 226 9.67 -5.17 -18.03
C VAL A 226 8.18 -5.42 -17.79
N SER A 227 7.27 -4.64 -18.41
CA SER A 227 5.82 -4.74 -18.16
C SER A 227 5.16 -6.02 -18.71
N GLY A 228 5.79 -6.64 -19.71
CA GLY A 228 5.20 -7.74 -20.49
C GLY A 228 4.05 -7.30 -21.41
N LEU A 229 3.87 -5.99 -21.64
CA LEU A 229 2.89 -5.46 -22.59
C LEU A 229 3.36 -5.66 -24.04
N PRO A 230 2.44 -5.70 -25.03
CA PRO A 230 2.81 -5.81 -26.44
C PRO A 230 3.74 -4.69 -26.88
N GLY A 231 4.79 -5.04 -27.63
CA GLY A 231 5.82 -4.10 -28.07
C GLY A 231 7.11 -4.13 -27.24
N ALA A 232 7.10 -4.77 -26.07
CA ALA A 232 8.31 -5.06 -25.31
C ALA A 232 9.20 -6.06 -26.06
N SER A 233 10.50 -5.76 -26.12
CA SER A 233 11.52 -6.57 -26.79
C SER A 233 11.93 -7.79 -25.96
N SER A 234 11.86 -7.69 -24.63
CA SER A 234 12.20 -8.76 -23.67
C SER A 234 11.06 -9.10 -22.72
N PRO A 235 9.93 -9.65 -23.20
CA PRO A 235 8.83 -10.05 -22.33
C PRO A 235 9.31 -11.13 -21.35
N GLY A 236 9.38 -10.80 -20.05
CA GLY A 236 9.70 -11.75 -18.99
C GLY A 236 11.03 -11.53 -18.26
N GLU A 237 11.73 -10.41 -18.45
CA GLU A 237 12.88 -10.06 -17.61
C GLU A 237 12.44 -10.01 -16.12
N ARG A 238 13.17 -10.72 -15.25
CA ARG A 238 12.88 -10.70 -13.82
C ARG A 238 13.36 -9.37 -13.24
N ILE A 239 12.41 -8.58 -12.78
CA ILE A 239 12.65 -7.37 -12.02
C ILE A 239 12.70 -7.69 -10.52
N ASP A 240 13.63 -7.10 -9.78
CA ASP A 240 13.67 -7.22 -8.33
C ASP A 240 12.69 -6.25 -7.65
N SER A 241 12.43 -6.47 -6.36
CA SER A 241 11.48 -5.63 -5.62
C SER A 241 11.89 -4.15 -5.53
N PRO A 242 13.18 -3.80 -5.28
CA PRO A 242 13.63 -2.41 -5.30
C PRO A 242 13.42 -1.70 -6.65
N GLU A 243 13.79 -2.34 -7.77
CA GLU A 243 13.60 -1.76 -9.10
C GLU A 243 12.10 -1.61 -9.42
N ALA A 244 11.26 -2.61 -9.10
CA ALA A 244 9.82 -2.51 -9.31
C ALA A 244 9.19 -1.34 -8.53
N ALA A 245 9.56 -1.17 -7.26
CA ALA A 245 9.10 -0.05 -6.45
C ALA A 245 9.54 1.30 -7.04
N PHE A 246 10.81 1.40 -7.45
CA PHE A 246 11.35 2.59 -8.11
C PHE A 246 10.57 2.94 -9.38
N LEU A 247 10.31 1.97 -10.26
CA LEU A 247 9.60 2.22 -11.52
C LEU A 247 8.12 2.61 -11.31
N VAL A 248 7.45 2.07 -10.29
CA VAL A 248 6.08 2.50 -9.93
C VAL A 248 6.06 3.92 -9.38
N VAL A 249 7.01 4.27 -8.50
CA VAL A 249 7.18 5.65 -8.00
C VAL A 249 7.49 6.61 -9.15
N TYR A 250 8.37 6.20 -10.06
CA TYR A 250 8.73 6.96 -11.23
C TYR A 250 7.49 7.25 -12.11
N CYS A 251 6.69 6.23 -12.43
CA CYS A 251 5.44 6.39 -13.17
C CYS A 251 4.46 7.32 -12.44
N SER A 252 4.38 7.24 -11.11
CA SER A 252 3.55 8.14 -10.29
C SER A 252 4.01 9.60 -10.40
N SER A 253 5.33 9.83 -10.36
CA SER A 253 5.94 11.14 -10.57
C SER A 253 5.67 11.69 -11.97
N VAL A 254 5.75 10.84 -13.01
CA VAL A 254 5.36 11.21 -14.38
C VAL A 254 3.90 11.64 -14.43
N VAL A 255 2.97 10.87 -13.85
CA VAL A 255 1.56 11.25 -13.76
C VAL A 255 1.39 12.61 -13.08
N ASN A 256 2.07 12.84 -11.95
CA ASN A 256 2.02 14.11 -11.22
C ASN A 256 2.49 15.29 -12.07
N TYR A 257 3.59 15.12 -12.79
CA TYR A 257 4.19 16.13 -13.65
C TYR A 257 3.26 16.47 -14.80
N LEU A 258 2.76 15.47 -15.53
CA LEU A 258 1.85 15.67 -16.67
C LEU A 258 0.56 16.40 -16.26
N LEU A 259 -0.01 16.06 -15.10
CA LEU A 259 -1.22 16.69 -14.59
C LEU A 259 -0.99 18.11 -14.06
N GLU A 260 0.22 18.44 -13.58
CA GLU A 260 0.57 19.82 -13.24
C GLU A 260 0.73 20.68 -14.50
N MET A 261 1.41 20.13 -15.50
CA MET A 261 1.67 20.82 -16.77
C MET A 261 0.41 21.04 -17.62
N ARG A 262 -0.69 20.32 -17.33
CA ARG A 262 -2.02 20.59 -17.90
C ARG A 262 -2.57 21.99 -17.54
N LYS A 263 -2.06 22.62 -16.47
CA LYS A 263 -2.52 23.94 -16.02
C LYS A 263 -1.87 25.08 -16.83
N LEU A 264 -2.05 25.11 -18.14
CA LEU A 264 -1.86 26.30 -18.98
C LEU A 264 -2.90 26.31 -20.11
#